data_AF-A0A2V7U7J0-F1
#
_entry.id   AF-A0A2V7U7J0-F1
#
_cell.length_a   1.000
_cell.length_b   1.000
_cell.length_c   1.000
_cell.angle_alpha   90.00
_cell.angle_beta   90.00
_cell.angle_gamma   90.00
#
_symmetry.space_group_name_H-M   'P 1'
#
loop_
_entity.id
_entity.type
_entity.pdbx_description
1 polymer ?
#
loop_
_entity_poly.entity_id
_entity_poly.type
_entity_poly.pdbx_seq_one_letter_code
_entity_poly.pdbx_strand_id
1 'polypeptide(L)'
;MLYPFRRSKARPLGTAKSWAQAHVYLGTLALLAVLIHGGFRLPRGGLGWALLLLSLWTTASGLIGVWLQKWIPAALAEGLHVEALYERIPALVGQLVAEADTLMAGADEVAERFYRTEVRPSLGRPNPSWGFLLDVRASRDRALEPFRRMAEFVDPAEKGRIDDLMSIYTEKIELDAHYSLQGILRRWLVLHVPTAGLLMGLLAVHVFAWAWY
;
A
#
# COMPACT_ATOMS: atom_id res chain seq x y z
N MET A 1 10.94 37.85 -26.31
CA MET A 1 11.06 37.55 -24.85
C MET A 1 9.64 37.40 -24.28
N LEU A 2 9.18 36.17 -24.07
CA LEU A 2 7.89 35.91 -23.42
C LEU A 2 8.12 35.68 -21.93
N TYR A 3 7.47 36.51 -21.12
CA TYR A 3 7.52 36.50 -19.66
C TYR A 3 6.97 35.16 -19.12
N PRO A 4 7.66 34.45 -18.20
CA PRO A 4 7.12 33.22 -17.65
C PRO A 4 5.92 33.54 -16.77
N PHE A 5 4.76 32.93 -17.07
CA PHE A 5 3.58 32.95 -16.20
C PHE A 5 3.99 32.49 -14.79
N ARG A 6 4.05 33.45 -13.87
CA ARG A 6 4.28 33.18 -12.45
C ARG A 6 3.07 32.38 -11.97
N ARG A 7 3.22 31.06 -11.76
CA ARG A 7 2.21 30.23 -11.09
C ARG A 7 1.76 30.98 -9.85
N SER A 8 0.48 31.34 -9.78
CA SER A 8 -0.08 31.96 -8.59
C SER A 8 0.22 31.01 -7.43
N LYS A 9 0.80 31.55 -6.34
CA LYS A 9 0.88 30.81 -5.08
C LYS A 9 -0.57 30.59 -4.67
N ALA A 10 -1.15 29.45 -5.06
CA ALA A 10 -2.45 29.01 -4.61
C ALA A 10 -2.42 29.10 -3.09
N ARG A 11 -3.28 29.96 -2.53
CA ARG A 11 -3.50 29.98 -1.08
C ARG A 11 -4.02 28.59 -0.75
N PRO A 12 -3.30 27.77 0.04
CA PRO A 12 -3.75 26.42 0.32
C PRO A 12 -5.10 26.57 1.04
N LEU A 13 -6.17 26.00 0.48
CA LEU A 13 -7.51 26.02 1.05
C LEU A 13 -7.60 25.12 2.31
N GLY A 14 -6.59 25.15 3.17
CA GLY A 14 -6.36 24.21 4.26
C GLY A 14 -5.28 23.17 3.95
N THR A 15 -5.05 22.29 4.93
CA THR A 15 -4.07 21.20 4.85
C THR A 15 -4.68 19.96 4.20
N ALA A 16 -3.84 19.05 3.70
CA ALA A 16 -4.33 17.76 3.17
C ALA A 16 -5.14 16.99 4.24
N LYS A 17 -4.73 17.08 5.51
CA LYS A 17 -5.44 16.49 6.65
C LYS A 17 -6.85 17.06 6.81
N SER A 18 -7.01 18.39 6.78
CA SER A 18 -8.34 19.01 6.92
C SER A 18 -9.25 18.67 5.75
N TRP A 19 -8.71 18.60 4.53
CA TRP A 19 -9.46 18.17 3.35
C TRP A 19 -9.93 16.72 3.45
N ALA A 20 -9.06 15.80 3.89
CA ALA A 20 -9.42 14.40 4.11
C ALA A 20 -10.51 14.27 5.19
N GLN A 21 -10.40 15.01 6.29
CA GLN A 21 -11.43 15.03 7.35
C GLN A 21 -12.77 15.55 6.82
N ALA A 22 -12.76 16.69 6.14
CA ALA A 22 -13.97 17.24 5.53
C ALA A 22 -14.59 16.26 4.52
N HIS A 23 -13.79 15.63 3.67
CA HIS A 23 -14.26 14.64 2.70
C HIS A 23 -14.97 13.45 3.38
N VAL A 24 -14.38 12.90 4.44
CA VAL A 24 -14.95 11.77 5.18
C VAL A 24 -16.24 12.16 5.89
N TYR A 25 -16.28 13.32 6.54
CA TYR A 25 -17.49 13.80 7.21
C TYR A 25 -18.60 14.12 6.21
N LEU A 26 -18.28 14.83 5.13
CA LEU A 26 -19.26 15.16 4.09
C LEU A 26 -19.77 13.90 3.39
N GLY A 27 -18.91 12.91 3.10
CA GLY A 27 -19.33 11.64 2.50
C GLY A 27 -20.28 10.86 3.42
N THR A 28 -19.97 10.78 4.71
CA THR A 28 -20.81 10.08 5.69
C THR A 28 -22.16 10.80 5.87
N LEU A 29 -22.14 12.13 5.97
CA LEU A 29 -23.35 12.95 6.03
C LEU A 29 -24.19 12.84 4.75
N ALA A 30 -23.54 12.78 3.57
CA ALA A 30 -24.23 12.59 2.31
C ALA A 30 -24.97 11.25 2.25
N LEU A 31 -24.36 10.15 2.74
CA LEU A 31 -25.05 8.88 2.84
C LEU A 31 -26.29 8.98 3.74
N LEU A 32 -26.17 9.60 4.92
CA LEU A 32 -27.32 9.83 5.80
C LEU A 32 -28.40 10.67 5.11
N ALA A 33 -28.01 11.71 4.39
CA ALA A 33 -28.95 12.55 3.63
C ALA A 33 -29.66 11.75 2.54
N VAL A 34 -28.99 10.85 1.82
CA VAL A 34 -29.60 9.94 0.84
C VAL A 34 -30.65 9.03 1.49
N LEU A 35 -30.34 8.45 2.66
CA LEU A 35 -31.27 7.59 3.39
C LEU A 35 -32.51 8.37 3.88
N ILE A 36 -32.30 9.56 4.43
CA ILE A 36 -33.38 10.45 4.89
C ILE A 36 -34.22 10.93 3.71
N HIS A 37 -33.60 11.31 2.59
CA HIS A 37 -34.28 11.75 1.38
C HIS A 37 -35.17 10.64 0.80
N GLY A 38 -34.71 9.39 0.83
CA GLY A 38 -35.53 8.23 0.46
C GLY A 38 -36.61 7.87 1.49
N GLY A 39 -36.70 8.58 2.62
CA GLY A 39 -37.61 8.27 3.72
C GLY A 39 -37.35 6.89 4.33
N PHE A 40 -36.09 6.42 4.30
CA PHE A 40 -35.68 5.07 4.69
C PHE A 40 -36.39 3.93 3.92
N ARG A 41 -36.97 4.24 2.75
CA ARG A 41 -37.60 3.24 1.88
C ARG A 41 -36.62 2.80 0.81
N LEU A 42 -36.79 1.56 0.36
CA LEU A 42 -36.02 1.06 -0.77
C LEU A 42 -36.37 1.84 -2.05
N PRO A 43 -35.36 2.22 -2.87
CA PRO A 43 -35.60 2.95 -4.10
C PRO A 43 -36.49 2.17 -5.08
N ARG A 44 -37.23 2.90 -5.89
CA ARG A 44 -37.95 2.35 -7.05
C ARG A 44 -37.20 2.72 -8.33
N GLY A 45 -37.00 1.73 -9.20
CA GLY A 45 -36.29 1.93 -10.48
C GLY A 45 -34.76 1.87 -10.38
N GLY A 46 -34.10 1.70 -11.53
CA GLY A 46 -32.67 1.42 -11.60
C GLY A 46 -31.77 2.55 -11.09
N LEU A 47 -32.11 3.81 -11.41
CA LEU A 47 -31.30 4.97 -11.02
C LEU A 47 -31.21 5.13 -9.49
N GLY A 48 -32.33 4.96 -8.78
CA GLY A 48 -32.35 5.06 -7.32
C GLY A 48 -31.52 3.98 -6.64
N TRP A 49 -31.59 2.73 -7.14
CA TRP A 49 -30.73 1.64 -6.66
C TRP A 49 -29.25 1.91 -6.94
N ALA A 50 -28.90 2.41 -8.13
CA ALA A 50 -27.53 2.76 -8.47
C ALA A 50 -26.97 3.83 -7.52
N LEU A 51 -27.72 4.91 -7.28
CA LEU A 51 -27.30 5.98 -6.35
C LEU A 51 -27.14 5.47 -4.92
N LEU A 52 -28.06 4.64 -4.42
CA LEU A 52 -27.96 4.06 -3.08
C LEU A 52 -26.73 3.16 -2.94
N LEU A 53 -26.54 2.21 -3.85
CA LEU A 53 -25.44 1.26 -3.81
C LEU A 53 -24.08 1.95 -3.97
N LEU A 54 -23.97 2.91 -4.89
CA LEU A 54 -22.75 3.69 -5.06
C LEU A 54 -22.48 4.58 -3.84
N SER A 55 -23.50 5.15 -3.20
CA SER A 55 -23.33 5.93 -1.96
C SER A 55 -22.83 5.04 -0.82
N LEU A 56 -23.41 3.86 -0.64
CA LEU A 56 -22.98 2.88 0.35
C LEU A 56 -21.55 2.42 0.08
N TRP A 57 -21.25 2.02 -1.15
CA TRP A 57 -19.92 1.58 -1.57
C TRP A 57 -18.88 2.68 -1.36
N THR A 58 -19.14 3.89 -1.82
CA THR A 58 -18.20 5.02 -1.70
C THR A 58 -17.95 5.37 -0.24
N THR A 59 -18.99 5.41 0.60
CA THR A 59 -18.84 5.70 2.03
C THR A 59 -18.06 4.60 2.74
N ALA A 60 -18.43 3.34 2.55
CA ALA A 60 -17.76 2.20 3.18
C ALA A 60 -16.29 2.10 2.73
N SER A 61 -16.03 2.19 1.43
CA SER A 61 -14.66 2.17 0.89
C SER A 61 -13.85 3.39 1.35
N GLY A 62 -14.45 4.56 1.52
CA GLY A 62 -13.82 5.75 2.08
C GLY A 62 -13.37 5.53 3.53
N LEU A 63 -14.23 4.94 4.37
CA LEU A 63 -13.90 4.60 5.76
C LEU A 63 -12.77 3.56 5.83
N ILE A 64 -12.81 2.54 4.98
CA ILE A 64 -11.72 1.56 4.83
C ILE A 64 -10.42 2.26 4.45
N GLY A 65 -10.47 3.24 3.54
CA GLY A 65 -9.31 4.04 3.17
C GLY A 65 -8.68 4.79 4.34
N VAL A 66 -9.50 5.44 5.18
CA VAL A 66 -9.04 6.11 6.40
C VAL A 66 -8.40 5.13 7.37
N TRP A 67 -9.01 3.95 7.52
CA TRP A 67 -8.45 2.89 8.36
C TRP A 67 -7.09 2.41 7.82
N LEU A 68 -6.99 2.10 6.52
CA LEU A 68 -5.74 1.70 5.86
C LEU A 68 -4.64 2.76 6.01
N GLN A 69 -4.97 4.06 5.86
CA GLN A 69 -4.01 5.15 6.01
C GLN A 69 -3.45 5.29 7.42
N LYS A 70 -4.18 4.85 8.45
CA LYS A 70 -3.69 4.84 9.84
C LYS A 70 -2.96 3.56 10.18
N TRP A 71 -3.48 2.44 9.70
CA TRP A 71 -3.00 1.10 10.02
C TRP A 71 -1.68 0.78 9.30
N ILE A 72 -1.53 1.16 8.02
CA ILE A 72 -0.29 0.88 7.25
C ILE A 72 0.95 1.54 7.89
N PRO A 73 0.97 2.84 8.22
CA PRO A 73 2.13 3.45 8.86
C PRO A 73 2.46 2.84 10.22
N ALA A 74 1.44 2.48 11.01
CA ALA A 74 1.66 1.80 12.30
C ALA A 74 2.27 0.41 12.11
N ALA A 75 1.74 -0.39 11.19
CA ALA A 75 2.26 -1.72 10.88
C ALA A 75 3.70 -1.70 10.34
N LEU A 76 4.05 -0.67 9.56
CA LEU A 76 5.42 -0.46 9.07
C LEU A 76 6.36 0.02 10.20
N ALA A 77 5.94 1.02 10.99
CA ALA A 77 6.75 1.59 12.07
C ALA A 77 7.02 0.61 13.22
N GLU A 78 6.08 -0.29 13.50
CA GLU A 78 6.26 -1.33 14.51
C GLU A 78 7.14 -2.47 14.02
N GLY A 79 7.35 -2.63 12.70
CA GLY A 79 7.98 -3.83 12.12
C GLY A 79 9.35 -3.62 11.52
N LEU A 80 9.65 -2.41 11.02
CA LEU A 80 10.68 -2.18 10.01
C LEU A 80 11.60 -1.00 10.36
N HIS A 81 12.88 -1.07 9.98
CA HIS A 81 13.87 0.00 10.12
C HIS A 81 14.05 0.84 8.85
N VAL A 82 13.69 0.32 7.67
CA VAL A 82 13.92 0.97 6.37
C VAL A 82 12.74 1.82 5.94
N GLU A 83 12.91 3.14 5.88
CA GLU A 83 11.94 4.04 5.23
C GLU A 83 12.19 4.11 3.71
N ALA A 84 11.42 3.34 2.93
CA ALA A 84 11.50 3.37 1.47
C ALA A 84 10.25 3.97 0.80
N LEU A 85 10.49 4.80 -0.23
CA LEU A 85 9.46 5.29 -1.14
C LEU A 85 9.12 4.22 -2.19
N TYR A 86 7.84 3.98 -2.42
CA TYR A 86 7.33 2.97 -3.36
C TYR A 86 8.10 2.91 -4.69
N GLU A 87 8.32 4.07 -5.31
CA GLU A 87 8.94 4.20 -6.63
C GLU A 87 10.41 3.79 -6.64
N ARG A 88 11.11 3.87 -5.49
CA ARG A 88 12.51 3.51 -5.36
C ARG A 88 12.71 2.04 -4.97
N ILE A 89 11.68 1.36 -4.49
CA ILE A 89 11.78 -0.03 -4.02
C ILE A 89 12.40 -0.96 -5.08
N PRO A 90 11.99 -0.93 -6.36
CA PRO A 90 12.62 -1.81 -7.37
C PRO A 90 14.11 -1.56 -7.56
N ALA A 91 14.55 -0.30 -7.44
CA ALA A 91 15.96 0.05 -7.55
C ALA A 91 16.75 -0.39 -6.31
N LEU A 92 16.18 -0.23 -5.11
CA LEU A 92 16.77 -0.68 -3.85
C LEU A 92 16.92 -2.21 -3.81
N VAL A 93 15.90 -2.96 -4.25
CA VAL A 93 15.99 -4.42 -4.39
C VAL A 93 17.13 -4.80 -5.35
N GLY A 94 17.30 -4.08 -6.46
CA GLY A 94 18.43 -4.28 -7.37
C GLY A 94 19.80 -4.05 -6.72
N GLN A 95 19.91 -3.05 -5.83
CA GLN A 95 21.13 -2.78 -5.07
C GLN A 95 21.44 -3.90 -4.08
N LEU A 96 20.44 -4.38 -3.32
CA LEU A 96 20.58 -5.49 -2.38
C LEU A 96 21.01 -6.79 -3.09
N VAL A 97 20.50 -7.03 -4.31
CA VAL A 97 20.92 -8.19 -5.12
C VAL A 97 22.38 -8.08 -5.53
N ALA A 98 22.83 -6.90 -5.96
CA ALA A 98 24.23 -6.68 -6.32
C ALA A 98 25.14 -6.85 -5.10
N GLU A 99 24.73 -6.31 -3.95
CA GLU A 99 25.45 -6.43 -2.68
C GLU A 99 25.57 -7.90 -2.24
N ALA A 100 24.47 -8.65 -2.26
CA ALA A 100 24.46 -10.09 -1.96
C ALA A 100 25.32 -10.90 -2.94
N ASP A 101 25.23 -10.60 -4.24
CA ASP A 101 26.08 -11.25 -5.26
C ASP A 101 27.58 -10.97 -4.99
N THR A 102 27.96 -9.76 -4.54
CA THR A 102 29.35 -9.45 -4.18
C THR A 102 29.79 -10.10 -2.86
N LEU A 103 28.92 -10.13 -1.85
CA LEU A 103 29.18 -10.76 -0.56
C LEU A 103 29.47 -12.26 -0.71
N MET A 104 28.70 -12.92 -1.58
CA MET A 104 28.79 -14.36 -1.83
C MET A 104 29.86 -14.73 -2.85
N ALA A 105 30.51 -13.75 -3.50
CA ALA A 105 31.61 -14.01 -4.40
C ALA A 105 32.84 -14.49 -3.61
N GLY A 106 33.20 -15.77 -3.77
CA GLY A 106 34.29 -16.40 -3.03
C GLY A 106 33.90 -16.98 -1.67
N ALA A 107 32.61 -17.19 -1.42
CA ALA A 107 32.13 -18.02 -0.32
C ALA A 107 32.49 -19.50 -0.55
N ASP A 108 32.41 -20.29 0.52
CA ASP A 108 32.58 -21.74 0.42
C ASP A 108 31.43 -22.41 -0.38
N GLU A 109 31.62 -23.68 -0.77
CA GLU A 109 30.66 -24.38 -1.64
C GLU A 109 29.27 -24.50 -0.99
N VAL A 110 29.21 -24.61 0.34
CA VAL A 110 27.95 -24.76 1.09
C VAL A 110 27.17 -23.44 1.10
N ALA A 111 27.81 -22.33 1.47
CA ALA A 111 27.17 -21.03 1.52
C ALA A 111 26.80 -20.52 0.13
N GLU A 112 27.67 -20.71 -0.88
CA GLU A 112 27.35 -20.34 -2.26
C GLU A 112 26.13 -21.13 -2.78
N ARG A 113 26.06 -22.43 -2.50
CA ARG A 113 24.92 -23.28 -2.89
C ARG A 113 23.64 -22.78 -2.23
N PHE A 114 23.65 -22.54 -0.92
CA PHE A 114 22.50 -22.00 -0.19
C PHE A 114 22.03 -20.68 -0.78
N TYR A 115 22.95 -19.74 -1.04
CA TYR A 115 22.62 -18.48 -1.66
C TYR A 115 21.95 -18.65 -3.03
N ARG A 116 22.55 -19.43 -3.92
CA ARG A 116 22.05 -19.59 -5.29
C ARG A 116 20.70 -20.31 -5.38
N THR A 117 20.43 -21.26 -4.48
CA THR A 117 19.21 -22.07 -4.52
C THR A 117 18.06 -21.49 -3.70
N GLU A 118 18.32 -20.99 -2.49
CA GLU A 118 17.28 -20.58 -1.55
C GLU A 118 17.07 -19.05 -1.54
N VAL A 119 18.17 -18.29 -1.50
CA VAL A 119 18.12 -16.84 -1.22
C VAL A 119 17.94 -16.02 -2.50
N ARG A 120 18.81 -16.24 -3.50
CA ARG A 120 18.90 -15.43 -4.72
C ARG A 120 17.59 -15.39 -5.53
N PRO A 121 16.84 -16.50 -5.72
CA PRO A 121 15.55 -16.45 -6.41
C PRO A 121 14.53 -15.56 -5.70
N SER A 122 14.54 -15.62 -4.37
CA SER A 122 13.65 -14.84 -3.50
C SER A 122 14.07 -13.36 -3.43
N LEU A 123 15.37 -13.08 -3.51
CA LEU A 123 15.95 -11.73 -3.47
C LEU A 123 15.74 -10.96 -4.79
N GLY A 124 15.82 -11.66 -5.93
CA GLY A 124 15.83 -11.05 -7.27
C GLY A 124 14.50 -10.47 -7.77
N ARG A 125 13.41 -10.60 -7.00
CA ARG A 125 12.09 -10.06 -7.36
C ARG A 125 11.38 -9.51 -6.14
N PRO A 126 10.68 -8.36 -6.26
CA PRO A 126 9.70 -7.95 -5.27
C PRO A 126 8.64 -9.05 -5.12
N ASN A 127 8.44 -9.56 -3.91
CA ASN A 127 7.50 -10.66 -3.67
C ASN A 127 6.29 -10.15 -2.86
N PRO A 128 5.27 -9.59 -3.52
CA PRO A 128 4.13 -9.03 -2.82
C PRO A 128 3.35 -10.13 -2.10
N SER A 129 3.10 -9.94 -0.80
CA SER A 129 2.38 -10.91 0.02
C SER A 129 1.26 -10.25 0.82
N TRP A 130 0.08 -10.88 0.79
CA TRP A 130 -1.04 -10.53 1.67
C TRP A 130 -0.75 -10.89 3.13
N GLY A 131 0.23 -11.77 3.40
CA GLY A 131 0.65 -12.10 4.76
C GLY A 131 1.17 -10.89 5.55
N PHE A 132 1.77 -9.92 4.85
CA PHE A 132 2.21 -8.65 5.46
C PHE A 132 1.05 -7.79 5.95
N LEU A 133 -0.18 -8.01 5.48
CA LEU A 133 -1.37 -7.33 6.03
C LEU A 133 -1.80 -7.87 7.38
N LEU A 134 -1.51 -9.14 7.67
CA LEU A 134 -1.92 -9.76 8.92
C LEU A 134 -0.84 -9.58 9.97
N ASP A 135 0.40 -9.93 9.60
CA ASP A 135 1.54 -9.83 10.50
C ASP A 135 2.85 -9.71 9.71
N VAL A 136 3.42 -8.51 9.76
CA VAL A 136 4.72 -8.20 9.14
C VAL A 136 5.84 -8.96 9.85
N ARG A 137 5.81 -9.05 11.18
CA ARG A 137 6.85 -9.69 12.01
C ARG A 137 6.86 -11.19 11.79
N ALA A 138 5.71 -11.86 11.88
CA ALA A 138 5.64 -13.31 11.62
C ALA A 138 6.01 -13.66 10.17
N SER A 139 5.68 -12.80 9.21
CA SER A 139 6.09 -13.00 7.81
C SER A 139 7.61 -12.88 7.64
N ARG A 140 8.24 -11.94 8.35
CA ARG A 140 9.70 -11.82 8.41
C ARG A 140 10.35 -13.02 9.10
N ASP A 141 9.86 -13.43 10.26
CA ASP A 141 10.43 -14.55 11.01
C ASP A 141 10.37 -15.87 10.23
N ARG A 142 9.26 -16.16 9.56
CA ARG A 142 9.14 -17.32 8.64
C ARG A 142 10.14 -17.25 7.49
N ALA A 143 10.37 -16.06 6.94
CA ALA A 143 11.30 -15.90 5.83
C ALA A 143 12.78 -16.03 6.27
N LEU A 144 13.10 -15.75 7.54
CA LEU A 144 14.44 -15.89 8.12
C LEU A 144 14.72 -17.29 8.69
N GLU A 145 13.72 -18.15 8.79
CA GLU A 145 13.85 -19.51 9.33
C GLU A 145 14.89 -20.38 8.58
N PRO A 146 15.02 -20.33 7.23
CA PRO A 146 16.09 -21.03 6.52
C PRO A 146 17.50 -20.55 6.91
N PHE A 147 17.68 -19.25 7.14
CA PHE A 147 18.96 -18.68 7.58
C PHE A 147 19.32 -19.13 8.99
N ARG A 148 18.35 -19.10 9.92
CA ARG A 148 18.57 -19.56 11.30
C ARG A 148 18.98 -21.03 11.35
N ARG A 149 18.34 -21.88 10.56
CA ARG A 149 18.74 -23.29 10.44
C ARG A 149 20.14 -23.43 9.84
N MET A 150 20.45 -22.70 8.76
CA MET A 150 21.78 -22.77 8.13
C MET A 150 22.90 -22.30 9.07
N ALA A 151 22.67 -21.24 9.86
CA ALA A 151 23.64 -20.71 10.80
C ALA A 151 24.06 -21.71 11.91
N GLU A 152 23.29 -22.77 12.14
CA GLU A 152 23.65 -23.85 13.06
C GLU A 152 24.66 -24.85 12.45
N PHE A 153 24.77 -24.92 11.12
CA PHE A 153 25.59 -25.90 10.40
C PHE A 153 26.85 -25.31 9.76
N VAL A 154 26.98 -23.98 9.72
CA VAL A 154 28.08 -23.28 9.06
C VAL A 154 29.29 -23.15 9.98
N ASP A 155 30.49 -23.29 9.42
CA ASP A 155 31.76 -23.10 10.12
C ASP A 155 31.83 -21.68 10.76
N PRO A 156 32.37 -21.52 11.97
CA PRO A 156 32.62 -20.22 12.59
C PRO A 156 33.24 -19.16 11.65
N ALA A 157 34.07 -19.58 10.70
CA ALA A 157 34.71 -18.67 9.73
C ALA A 157 33.72 -18.05 8.72
N GLU A 158 32.67 -18.76 8.33
CA GLU A 158 31.66 -18.31 7.35
C GLU A 158 30.39 -17.76 8.01
N LYS A 159 30.23 -17.95 9.32
CA LYS A 159 29.07 -17.45 10.07
C LYS A 159 28.85 -15.95 9.90
N GLY A 160 29.91 -15.15 9.92
CA GLY A 160 29.82 -13.70 9.71
C GLY A 160 29.23 -13.34 8.34
N ARG A 161 29.62 -14.06 7.28
CA ARG A 161 29.10 -13.84 5.93
C ARG A 161 27.62 -14.22 5.81
N ILE A 162 27.19 -15.28 6.48
CA ILE A 162 25.77 -15.67 6.53
C ILE A 162 24.94 -14.65 7.33
N ASP A 163 25.47 -14.11 8.43
CA ASP A 163 24.82 -13.07 9.21
C ASP A 163 24.64 -11.77 8.39
N ASP A 164 25.67 -11.39 7.61
CA ASP A 164 25.60 -10.24 6.68
C ASP A 164 24.55 -10.49 5.58
N LEU A 165 24.52 -11.70 5.00
CA LEU A 165 23.50 -12.08 4.00
C LEU A 165 22.08 -12.06 4.60
N MET A 166 21.94 -12.49 5.85
CA MET A 166 20.69 -12.42 6.60
C MET A 166 20.24 -10.97 6.82
N SER A 167 21.16 -10.04 7.06
CA SER A 167 20.86 -8.60 7.15
C SER A 167 20.32 -8.06 5.83
N ILE A 168 21.01 -8.34 4.71
CA ILE A 168 20.57 -7.94 3.36
C ILE A 168 19.18 -8.51 3.05
N TYR A 169 18.95 -9.79 3.39
CA TYR A 169 17.65 -10.42 3.17
C TYR A 169 16.55 -9.85 4.07
N THR A 170 16.89 -9.45 5.30
CA THR A 170 15.98 -8.76 6.20
C THR A 170 15.54 -7.44 5.61
N GLU A 171 16.47 -6.60 5.16
CA GLU A 171 16.17 -5.33 4.48
C GLU A 171 15.26 -5.53 3.26
N LYS A 172 15.52 -6.58 2.47
CA LYS A 172 14.65 -6.94 1.35
C LYS A 172 13.21 -7.25 1.78
N ILE A 173 13.01 -7.97 2.88
CA ILE A 173 11.66 -8.26 3.41
C ILE A 173 10.96 -6.96 3.83
N GLU A 174 11.70 -6.03 4.43
CA GLU A 174 11.15 -4.72 4.80
C GLU A 174 10.66 -3.97 3.56
N LEU A 175 11.47 -3.97 2.50
CA LEU A 175 11.09 -3.38 1.21
C LEU A 175 9.87 -4.05 0.58
N ASP A 176 9.76 -5.38 0.65
CA ASP A 176 8.57 -6.12 0.16
C ASP A 176 7.30 -5.78 0.95
N ALA A 177 7.43 -5.56 2.26
CA ALA A 177 6.33 -5.13 3.11
C ALA A 177 5.88 -3.71 2.72
N HIS A 178 6.82 -2.78 2.56
CA HIS A 178 6.54 -1.43 2.04
C HIS A 178 5.85 -1.47 0.67
N TYR A 179 6.35 -2.29 -0.25
CA TYR A 179 5.78 -2.43 -1.59
C TYR A 179 4.36 -2.99 -1.54
N SER A 180 4.12 -4.02 -0.73
CA SER A 180 2.81 -4.66 -0.60
C SER A 180 1.78 -3.69 -0.01
N LEU A 181 2.11 -3.06 1.11
CA LEU A 181 1.19 -2.20 1.86
C LEU A 181 0.91 -0.88 1.11
N GLN A 182 1.93 -0.21 0.60
CA GLN A 182 1.74 1.02 -0.20
C GLN A 182 1.02 0.70 -1.53
N GLY A 183 1.26 -0.47 -2.12
CA GLY A 183 0.55 -0.95 -3.31
C GLY A 183 -0.95 -1.10 -3.07
N ILE A 184 -1.37 -1.55 -1.89
CA ILE A 184 -2.79 -1.67 -1.52
C ILE A 184 -3.46 -0.31 -1.44
N LEU A 185 -2.80 0.67 -0.82
CA LEU A 185 -3.34 2.04 -0.75
C LEU A 185 -3.53 2.65 -2.15
N ARG A 186 -2.58 2.40 -3.07
CA ARG A 186 -2.71 2.86 -4.47
C ARG A 186 -3.85 2.16 -5.20
N ARG A 187 -4.00 0.85 -5.07
CA ARG A 187 -5.11 0.10 -5.67
C ARG A 187 -6.46 0.56 -5.12
N TRP A 188 -6.54 0.83 -3.82
CA TRP A 188 -7.74 1.39 -3.18
C TRP A 188 -8.15 2.72 -3.83
N LEU A 189 -7.21 3.65 -4.03
CA LEU A 189 -7.48 4.94 -4.71
C LEU A 189 -8.04 4.73 -6.12
N VAL A 190 -7.47 3.79 -6.88
CA VAL A 190 -7.92 3.47 -8.25
C VAL A 190 -9.34 2.92 -8.29
N LEU A 191 -9.81 2.25 -7.23
CA LEU A 191 -11.19 1.75 -7.15
C LEU A 191 -12.16 2.80 -6.59
N HIS A 192 -11.74 3.52 -5.55
CA HIS A 192 -12.58 4.48 -4.84
C HIS A 192 -12.85 5.76 -5.65
N VAL A 193 -11.83 6.32 -6.32
CA VAL A 193 -11.98 7.60 -7.03
C VAL A 193 -12.94 7.51 -8.24
N PRO A 194 -12.85 6.51 -9.13
CA PRO A 194 -13.79 6.40 -10.25
C PRO A 194 -15.22 6.12 -9.81
N THR A 195 -15.40 5.31 -8.76
CA THR A 195 -16.75 5.03 -8.21
C THR A 195 -17.37 6.27 -7.58
N ALA A 196 -16.58 7.07 -6.85
CA ALA A 196 -17.01 8.37 -6.35
C ALA A 196 -17.35 9.35 -7.49
N GLY A 197 -16.53 9.38 -8.55
CA GLY A 197 -16.79 10.20 -9.74
C GLY A 197 -18.09 9.82 -10.45
N LEU A 198 -18.33 8.51 -10.61
CA LEU A 198 -19.59 8.00 -11.17
C LEU A 198 -20.80 8.37 -10.31
N LEU A 199 -20.68 8.24 -8.99
CA LEU A 199 -21.72 8.65 -8.04
C LEU A 199 -22.05 10.15 -8.21
N MET A 200 -21.03 11.01 -8.25
CA MET A 200 -21.22 12.46 -8.42
C MET A 200 -21.89 12.79 -9.77
N GLY A 201 -21.50 12.10 -10.85
CA GLY A 201 -22.13 12.27 -12.16
C GLY A 201 -23.61 11.88 -12.17
N LEU A 202 -23.94 10.71 -11.61
CA LEU A 202 -25.33 10.26 -11.51
C LEU A 202 -26.17 11.14 -10.59
N LEU A 203 -25.59 11.64 -9.50
CA LEU A 203 -26.24 12.58 -8.59
C LEU A 203 -26.60 13.89 -9.32
N ALA A 204 -25.68 14.43 -10.11
CA ALA A 204 -25.94 15.64 -10.91
C ALA A 204 -27.09 15.41 -11.90
N VAL A 205 -27.10 14.27 -12.61
CA VAL A 205 -28.20 13.88 -13.50
C VAL A 205 -29.52 13.77 -12.75
N HIS A 206 -29.52 13.16 -11.57
CA HIS A 206 -30.72 13.00 -10.75
C HIS A 206 -31.30 14.36 -10.31
N VAL A 207 -30.46 15.26 -9.81
CA VAL A 207 -30.88 16.61 -9.40
C VAL A 207 -31.40 17.40 -10.60
N PHE A 208 -30.73 17.32 -11.74
CA PHE A 208 -31.17 18.00 -12.96
C PHE A 208 -32.51 17.48 -13.48
N ALA A 209 -32.69 16.16 -13.48
CA ALA A 209 -33.94 15.53 -13.91
C ALA A 209 -35.13 15.95 -13.03
N TRP A 210 -34.91 16.11 -11.72
CA TRP A 210 -35.94 16.63 -10.80
C TRP A 210 -36.19 18.12 -10.99
N ALA A 211 -35.17 18.92 -11.28
CA ALA A 211 -35.32 20.37 -11.45
C ALA A 211 -36.08 20.77 -12.73
N TRP A 212 -36.10 19.89 -13.74
CA TRP A 212 -36.72 20.16 -15.05
C TRP A 212 -38.12 19.55 -15.23
N TYR A 213 -38.63 18.84 -14.22
CA TYR A 213 -39.93 18.16 -14.24
C TYR A 213 -40.77 18.61 -13.07
#